data_AF-A0A7V8SYA2-F1
#
_entry.id   AF-A0A7V8SYA2-F1
#
_cell.length_a   1.000
_cell.length_b   1.000
_cell.length_c   1.000
_cell.angle_alpha   90.00
_cell.angle_beta   90.00
_cell.angle_gamma   90.00
#
_symmetry.space_group_name_H-M   'P 1'
#
loop_
_entity.id
_entity.type
_entity.pdbx_description
1 polymer ?
#
loop_
_entity_poly.entity_id
_entity_poly.type
_entity_poly.pdbx_seq_one_letter_code
_entity_poly.pdbx_strand_id
1 'polypeptide(L)'
;MRTIAVLNCIAVFVFASGCTVGPKYQRASVPVPAKWDVPEPWREGVPKDGVPKGEWWSVFHDEQLDALEKQTLDANQTIKIAAARLEQARASAAVPSLL
;
A
#
# COMPACT_ATOMS: atom_id res chain seq x y z
N MET A 1 0.83 36.27 -40.23
CA MET A 1 1.91 35.65 -39.41
C MET A 1 1.67 35.78 -37.91
N ARG A 2 1.44 36.97 -37.33
CA ARG A 2 1.18 37.14 -35.87
C ARG A 2 -0.07 36.39 -35.35
N THR A 3 -1.17 36.37 -36.11
CA THR A 3 -2.41 35.68 -35.74
C THR A 3 -2.30 34.15 -35.73
N ILE A 4 -1.56 33.58 -36.67
CA ILE A 4 -1.31 32.13 -36.75
C ILE A 4 -0.43 31.67 -35.57
N ALA A 5 0.57 32.47 -35.19
CA ALA A 5 1.43 32.18 -34.04
C ALA A 5 0.63 32.19 -32.72
N VAL A 6 -0.28 33.15 -32.54
CA VAL A 6 -1.14 33.23 -31.35
C VAL A 6 -2.11 32.05 -31.28
N LEU A 7 -2.70 31.64 -32.41
CA LEU A 7 -3.61 30.48 -32.47
C LEU A 7 -2.88 29.17 -32.10
N ASN A 8 -1.64 29.01 -32.57
CA ASN A 8 -0.81 27.86 -32.22
C ASN A 8 -0.42 27.84 -30.73
N CYS A 9 -0.10 28.98 -30.13
CA CYS A 9 0.19 29.06 -28.70
C CYS A 9 -1.03 28.69 -27.83
N ILE A 10 -2.23 29.12 -28.22
CA ILE A 10 -3.46 28.79 -27.50
C ILE A 10 -3.77 27.29 -27.60
N ALA A 11 -3.61 26.69 -28.79
CA ALA A 11 -3.80 25.26 -28.97
C ALA A 11 -2.87 24.43 -28.07
N VAL A 12 -1.58 24.79 -27.99
CA VAL A 12 -0.61 24.12 -27.10
C VAL A 12 -1.00 24.23 -25.62
N PHE A 13 -1.54 25.37 -25.19
CA PHE A 13 -1.96 25.56 -23.79
C PHE A 13 -3.20 24.74 -23.42
N VAL A 14 -4.15 24.58 -24.34
CA VAL A 14 -5.37 23.77 -24.13
C VAL A 14 -5.05 22.28 -24.08
N PHE A 15 -4.07 21.80 -24.86
CA PHE A 15 -3.62 20.41 -24.78
C PHE A 15 -2.73 20.12 -23.55
N ALA A 16 -2.17 21.14 -22.90
CA ALA A 16 -1.31 20.99 -21.73
C ALA A 16 -2.07 21.01 -20.39
N SER A 17 -3.36 21.36 -20.35
CA SER A 17 -4.16 21.31 -19.12
C SER A 17 -4.61 19.88 -18.83
N GLY A 18 -3.71 19.05 -18.31
CA GLY A 18 -4.04 17.72 -17.78
C GLY A 18 -5.00 17.83 -16.60
N CYS A 19 -6.12 17.10 -16.66
CA CYS A 19 -7.09 17.02 -15.56
C CYS A 19 -6.44 16.39 -14.33
N THR A 20 -6.68 16.97 -13.15
CA THR A 20 -6.30 16.36 -11.88
C THR A 20 -6.91 14.96 -11.76
N VAL A 21 -6.06 13.97 -11.47
CA VAL A 21 -6.48 12.57 -11.36
C VAL A 21 -7.05 12.28 -9.98
N GLY A 22 -8.38 12.15 -9.93
CA GLY A 22 -9.12 11.58 -8.80
C GLY A 22 -9.44 12.55 -7.65
N PRO A 23 -10.50 12.26 -6.88
CA PRO A 23 -10.81 13.02 -5.68
C PRO A 23 -9.72 12.84 -4.62
N LYS A 24 -9.58 13.83 -3.74
CA LYS A 24 -8.70 13.71 -2.56
C LYS A 24 -9.10 12.45 -1.78
N TYR A 25 -8.15 11.55 -1.56
CA TYR A 25 -8.39 10.35 -0.77
C TYR A 25 -8.96 10.72 0.61
N GLN A 26 -10.07 10.07 0.96
CA GLN A 26 -10.68 10.16 2.28
C GLN A 26 -10.78 8.75 2.84
N ARG A 27 -10.22 8.51 4.02
CA ARG A 27 -10.33 7.22 4.71
C ARG A 27 -11.80 7.01 5.09
N ALA A 28 -12.37 5.88 4.67
CA ALA A 28 -13.71 5.48 5.10
C ALA A 28 -13.72 5.27 6.62
N SER A 29 -14.72 5.84 7.29
CA SER A 29 -15.01 5.49 8.68
C SER A 29 -15.74 4.15 8.70
N VAL A 30 -15.28 3.24 9.57
CA VAL A 30 -15.95 1.96 9.82
C VAL A 30 -16.69 2.10 11.15
N PRO A 31 -17.98 1.75 11.24
CA PRO A 31 -18.70 1.74 12.50
C PRO A 31 -18.05 0.69 13.42
N VAL A 32 -17.37 1.17 14.46
CA VAL A 32 -16.81 0.35 15.54
C VAL A 32 -17.41 0.82 16.85
N PRO A 33 -17.62 -0.07 17.83
CA PRO A 33 -18.07 0.35 19.14
C PRO A 33 -17.02 1.29 19.76
N ALA A 34 -17.48 2.32 20.48
CA ALA A 34 -16.58 3.25 21.16
C ALA A 34 -15.74 2.55 22.25
N LYS A 35 -16.24 1.44 22.80
CA LYS A 35 -15.57 0.58 23.77
C LYS A 35 -15.97 -0.87 23.56
N TRP A 36 -15.04 -1.77 23.81
CA TRP A 36 -15.32 -3.20 23.99
C TRP A 36 -15.51 -3.48 25.48
N ASP A 37 -16.36 -4.45 25.81
CA ASP A 37 -16.45 -4.95 27.19
C ASP A 37 -15.20 -5.80 27.49
N VAL A 38 -14.51 -5.49 28.58
CA VAL A 38 -13.23 -6.10 28.96
C VAL A 38 -13.34 -6.64 30.38
N PRO A 39 -14.12 -7.72 30.60
CA PRO A 39 -14.23 -8.33 31.92
C PRO A 39 -12.91 -9.01 32.30
N GLU A 40 -12.67 -9.22 33.59
CA GLU A 40 -11.50 -9.99 34.04
C GLU A 40 -11.52 -11.42 33.44
N PRO A 41 -10.37 -11.96 32.98
CA PRO A 41 -8.99 -11.46 33.12
C PRO A 41 -8.47 -10.63 31.93
N TRP A 42 -9.36 -10.10 31.09
CA TRP A 42 -8.99 -9.36 29.88
C TRP A 42 -8.44 -7.96 30.23
N ARG A 43 -7.54 -7.44 29.39
CA ARG A 43 -6.93 -6.11 29.55
C ARG A 43 -6.95 -5.35 28.23
N GLU A 44 -7.00 -4.03 28.32
CA GLU A 44 -6.89 -3.15 27.16
C GLU A 44 -5.54 -3.39 26.45
N GLY A 45 -5.61 -3.62 25.14
CA GLY A 45 -4.42 -3.81 24.32
C GLY A 45 -3.69 -2.48 24.09
N VAL A 46 -2.37 -2.52 24.05
CA VAL A 46 -1.52 -1.39 23.63
C VAL A 46 -0.88 -1.76 22.29
N PRO A 47 -1.50 -1.43 21.15
CA PRO A 47 -1.00 -1.81 19.83
C PRO A 47 0.39 -1.22 19.57
N LYS A 48 1.28 -2.03 19.00
CA LYS A 48 2.65 -1.63 18.62
C LYS A 48 2.85 -1.72 17.12
N ASP A 49 1.84 -1.32 16.34
CA ASP A 49 1.86 -1.47 14.87
C ASP A 49 2.98 -0.68 14.18
N GLY A 50 3.53 0.34 14.85
CA GLY A 50 4.69 1.09 14.37
C GLY A 50 6.04 0.41 14.56
N VAL A 51 6.10 -0.73 15.26
CA VAL A 51 7.35 -1.48 15.48
C VAL A 51 7.53 -2.49 14.33
N PRO A 52 8.69 -2.50 13.63
CA PRO A 52 9.00 -3.55 12.66
C PRO A 52 8.90 -4.91 13.34
N LYS A 53 8.01 -5.77 12.84
CA LYS A 53 7.73 -7.07 13.49
C LYS A 53 8.88 -8.07 13.34
N GLY A 54 9.76 -7.88 12.36
CA GLY A 54 10.96 -8.71 12.14
C GLY A 54 10.65 -10.21 12.14
N GLU A 55 11.54 -10.99 12.74
CA GLU A 55 11.34 -12.40 13.08
C GLU A 55 10.38 -12.50 14.27
N TRP A 56 9.09 -12.23 14.03
CA TRP A 56 8.06 -12.15 15.07
C TRP A 56 7.94 -13.43 15.90
N TRP A 57 8.37 -14.57 15.36
CA TRP A 57 8.36 -15.89 15.99
C TRP A 57 9.52 -16.09 16.99
N SER A 58 10.56 -15.25 16.97
CA SER A 58 11.72 -15.37 17.89
C SER A 58 11.33 -15.28 19.38
N VAL A 59 10.18 -14.69 19.70
CA VAL A 59 9.62 -14.62 21.06
C VAL A 59 9.32 -15.98 21.68
N PHE A 60 9.21 -17.03 20.85
CA PHE A 60 8.97 -18.39 21.32
C PHE A 60 10.26 -19.10 21.77
N HIS A 61 11.43 -18.57 21.42
CA HIS A 61 12.74 -19.16 21.75
C HIS A 61 12.86 -20.63 21.32
N ASP A 62 12.31 -20.97 20.15
CA ASP A 62 12.31 -22.31 19.58
C ASP A 62 13.21 -22.34 18.33
N GLU A 63 14.37 -22.99 18.44
CA GLU A 63 15.35 -23.09 17.35
C GLU A 63 14.82 -23.88 16.15
N GLN A 64 13.91 -24.84 16.36
CA GLN A 64 13.31 -25.60 15.28
C GLN A 64 12.32 -24.71 14.51
N LEU A 65 11.52 -23.92 15.23
CA LEU A 65 10.64 -22.94 14.61
C LEU A 65 11.43 -21.91 13.80
N ASP A 66 12.53 -21.39 14.35
CA ASP A 66 13.42 -20.46 13.64
C ASP A 66 13.93 -21.05 12.33
N ALA A 67 14.35 -22.32 12.33
CA ALA A 67 14.83 -22.99 11.14
C ALA A 67 13.72 -23.18 10.09
N LEU A 68 12.50 -23.53 10.52
CA LEU A 68 11.36 -23.73 9.63
C LEU A 68 10.87 -22.42 9.00
N GLU A 69 10.81 -21.33 9.77
CA GLU A 69 10.41 -20.02 9.27
C GLU A 69 11.42 -19.49 8.24
N LYS A 70 12.73 -19.64 8.51
CA LYS A 70 13.78 -19.27 7.54
C LYS A 70 13.66 -20.05 6.23
N GLN A 71 13.52 -21.38 6.30
CA GLN A 71 13.30 -22.22 5.11
C GLN A 71 12.03 -21.80 4.35
N THR A 72 10.97 -21.47 5.09
CA THR A 72 9.71 -21.02 4.50
C THR A 72 9.90 -19.70 3.75
N LEU A 73 10.53 -18.70 4.37
CA LEU A 73 10.76 -17.40 3.73
C LEU A 73 11.59 -17.51 2.44
N ASP A 74 12.56 -18.42 2.39
CA ASP A 74 13.40 -18.65 1.21
C ASP A 74 12.66 -19.39 0.07
N ALA A 75 11.80 -20.35 0.42
CA ALA A 75 11.22 -21.30 -0.53
C ALA A 75 9.73 -21.10 -0.83
N ASN A 76 9.01 -20.23 -0.11
CA ASN A 76 7.56 -20.10 -0.22
C ASN A 76 7.11 -19.45 -1.54
N GLN A 77 6.50 -20.26 -2.41
CA GLN A 77 6.05 -19.85 -3.74
C GLN A 77 4.86 -18.88 -3.68
N THR A 78 4.02 -18.97 -2.65
CA THR A 78 2.89 -18.04 -2.47
C THR A 78 3.40 -16.62 -2.21
N ILE A 79 4.46 -16.46 -1.39
CA ILE A 79 5.09 -15.15 -1.16
C ILE A 79 5.74 -14.63 -2.46
N LYS A 80 6.45 -15.50 -3.21
CA LYS A 80 7.04 -15.13 -4.50
C LYS A 80 6.00 -14.65 -5.51
N ILE A 81 4.86 -15.35 -5.60
CA ILE A 81 3.73 -14.95 -6.45
C ILE A 81 3.14 -13.62 -5.98
N ALA A 82 2.96 -13.42 -4.68
CA ALA A 82 2.43 -12.16 -4.13
C ALA A 82 3.35 -10.98 -4.44
N ALA A 83 4.67 -11.14 -4.31
CA ALA A 83 5.65 -10.14 -4.68
C ALA A 83 5.58 -9.81 -6.19
N ALA A 84 5.52 -10.82 -7.05
CA ALA A 84 5.37 -10.62 -8.50
C ALA A 84 4.09 -9.87 -8.87
N ARG A 85 2.97 -10.17 -8.19
CA ARG A 85 1.70 -9.44 -8.38
C ARG A 85 1.80 -7.97 -7.95
N LEU A 86 2.52 -7.68 -6.87
CA LEU A 86 2.76 -6.30 -6.42
C LEU A 86 3.58 -5.53 -7.46
N GLU A 87 4.66 -6.13 -7.97
CA GLU A 87 5.48 -5.52 -9.03
C GLU A 87 4.68 -5.30 -10.31
N GLN A 88 3.84 -6.26 -10.72
CA GLN A 88 2.91 -6.07 -11.83
C GLN A 88 1.97 -4.88 -11.58
N ALA A 89 1.34 -4.80 -10.41
CA ALA A 89 0.41 -3.71 -10.08
C ALA A 89 1.11 -2.34 -10.09
N ARG A 90 2.35 -2.26 -9.58
CA ARG A 90 3.17 -1.04 -9.62
C ARG A 90 3.51 -0.66 -11.06
N ALA A 91 3.91 -1.62 -11.89
CA ALA A 91 4.18 -1.38 -13.30
C ALA A 91 2.93 -0.87 -14.03
N SER A 92 1.77 -1.49 -13.81
CA SER A 92 0.49 -1.03 -14.37
C SER A 92 0.10 0.37 -13.89
N ALA A 93 0.33 0.71 -12.62
CA ALA A 93 0.05 2.03 -12.07
C ALA A 93 1.06 3.11 -12.53
N ALA A 94 2.29 2.71 -12.87
CA ALA A 94 3.33 3.60 -13.36
C ALA A 94 3.18 3.93 -14.85
N VAL A 95 2.42 3.15 -15.62
CA VAL A 95 2.00 3.57 -16.97
C VAL A 95 1.19 4.86 -16.80
N PRO A 96 1.63 6.00 -17.40
CA PRO A 96 0.91 7.25 -17.26
C PRO A 96 -0.54 7.03 -17.66
N SER A 97 -1.46 7.46 -16.80
CA SER A 97 -2.92 7.39 -16.96
C SER A 97 -3.43 8.31 -18.08
N LEU A 98 -2.77 8.27 -19.25
CA LEU A 98 -3.01 9.06 -20.46
C LEU A 98 -3.64 8.22 -21.60
N LEU A 99 -4.35 7.15 -21.25
CA LEU A 99 -5.44 6.60 -22.05
C LEU A 99 -6.74 6.86 -21.29
#